data_AF-A0A2U1KPA0-F1
#
_entry.id   AF-A0A2U1KPA0-F1
#
_cell.length_a   1.000
_cell.length_b   1.000
_cell.length_c   1.000
_cell.angle_alpha   90.00
_cell.angle_beta   90.00
_cell.angle_gamma   90.00
#
_symmetry.space_group_name_H-M   'P 1'
#
loop_
_entity.id
_entity.type
_entity.pdbx_description
1 polymer ?
#
loop_
_entity_poly.entity_id
_entity_poly.type
_entity_poly.pdbx_seq_one_letter_code
_entity_poly.pdbx_strand_id
1 'polypeptide(L)'
;MEQKQSSDSLSAELLAFSAEYPWFVAQNIGAEEESSADQIFYTLHEPLTKYQCQIPELLGRRIRGYYHGWIILSDLPKSVMWSLWNPFTSTMINFPPLIVQDGDSKSIGECCLSAPPDDPSSVLLLTRADKPSFVFFRLKGKRKKLRWIEMSYANQLKRITGVDGVFIYNLTCCNGKVYALSGMDYVIQLDILVKDREVLIKLLLLGFTPFPSWNRCHELHYFLKGHCTELFCIIVGFYEQTLQGVYFFKLDMASVKSEELERFKGLDMSCKRWQEVEDLADVFMSQKMWEELVDFKEAIFFVDIALDHLVYYRPAIASELGGYILIRDDMGKILYSYHVKENSISLSSMPSLVLPTSNVRK
;
A
#
# COMPACT_ATOMS: atom_id res chain seq x y z
N MET A 1 -5.21 -29.36 17.15
CA MET A 1 -6.50 -30.02 16.91
C MET A 1 -7.30 -29.03 16.07
N GLU A 2 -7.28 -29.19 14.76
CA GLU A 2 -7.94 -28.28 13.82
C GLU A 2 -9.45 -28.55 13.83
N GLN A 3 -10.24 -27.59 14.28
CA GLN A 3 -11.69 -27.64 14.17
C GLN A 3 -12.09 -27.13 12.78
N LYS A 4 -12.50 -28.06 11.91
CA LYS A 4 -13.20 -27.73 10.65
C LYS A 4 -14.69 -27.52 10.99
N GLN A 5 -15.16 -26.27 10.95
CA GLN A 5 -16.59 -25.93 11.00
C GLN A 5 -17.07 -25.42 9.62
N SER A 6 -18.38 -25.40 9.40
CA SER A 6 -19.07 -25.14 8.12
C SER A 6 -18.85 -23.72 7.56
N SER A 7 -18.63 -23.60 6.23
CA SER A 7 -18.15 -22.37 5.55
C SER A 7 -19.08 -21.15 5.62
N ASP A 8 -20.39 -21.38 5.57
CA ASP A 8 -21.34 -20.29 5.33
C ASP A 8 -21.63 -19.47 6.59
N SER A 9 -21.67 -20.10 7.77
CA SER A 9 -21.79 -19.39 9.05
C SER A 9 -20.48 -18.72 9.46
N LEU A 10 -19.34 -19.36 9.14
CA LEU A 10 -18.00 -18.84 9.42
C LEU A 10 -17.72 -17.54 8.68
N SER A 11 -18.15 -17.38 7.43
CA SER A 11 -17.89 -16.14 6.67
C SER A 11 -18.56 -14.90 7.31
N ALA A 12 -19.80 -15.05 7.81
CA ALA A 12 -20.54 -13.96 8.46
C ALA A 12 -20.01 -13.67 9.88
N GLU A 13 -19.71 -14.71 10.67
CA GLU A 13 -19.05 -14.54 11.97
C GLU A 13 -17.65 -13.95 11.84
N LEU A 14 -16.91 -14.37 10.81
CA LEU A 14 -15.61 -13.81 10.54
C LEU A 14 -15.75 -12.30 10.22
N LEU A 15 -16.60 -11.91 9.28
CA LEU A 15 -16.82 -10.49 9.01
C LEU A 15 -17.28 -9.69 10.24
N ALA A 16 -17.98 -10.29 11.20
CA ALA A 16 -18.33 -9.65 12.47
C ALA A 16 -17.11 -9.46 13.40
N PHE A 17 -16.28 -10.50 13.59
CA PHE A 17 -15.03 -10.38 14.39
C PHE A 17 -14.01 -9.40 13.78
N SER A 18 -14.04 -9.21 12.46
CA SER A 18 -13.21 -8.22 11.75
C SER A 18 -13.53 -6.76 12.10
N ALA A 19 -14.69 -6.51 12.71
CA ALA A 19 -15.06 -5.18 13.16
C ALA A 19 -14.31 -4.80 14.45
N GLU A 20 -14.01 -5.78 15.30
CA GLU A 20 -13.34 -5.59 16.59
C GLU A 20 -11.82 -5.75 16.49
N TYR A 21 -11.31 -6.70 15.69
CA TYR A 21 -9.87 -7.02 15.68
C TYR A 21 -9.24 -6.89 14.29
N PRO A 22 -7.99 -6.39 14.19
CA PRO A 22 -7.31 -6.28 12.90
C PRO A 22 -6.95 -7.65 12.36
N TRP A 23 -7.16 -7.84 11.07
CA TRP A 23 -7.13 -9.16 10.47
C TRP A 23 -6.15 -9.27 9.33
N PHE A 24 -5.51 -10.42 9.29
CA PHE A 24 -4.66 -10.81 8.19
C PHE A 24 -5.32 -11.88 7.34
N VAL A 25 -5.21 -11.69 6.03
CA VAL A 25 -5.58 -12.70 5.04
C VAL A 25 -4.31 -13.10 4.32
N ALA A 26 -3.83 -14.30 4.59
CA ALA A 26 -2.74 -14.92 3.84
C ALA A 26 -3.34 -15.83 2.77
N GLN A 27 -2.94 -15.64 1.51
CA GLN A 27 -3.41 -16.45 0.41
C GLN A 27 -2.43 -17.59 0.12
N ASN A 28 -2.86 -18.84 0.31
CA ASN A 28 -2.06 -20.01 -0.04
C ASN A 28 -2.15 -20.24 -1.55
N ILE A 29 -1.11 -19.84 -2.28
CA ILE A 29 -1.03 -19.96 -3.75
C ILE A 29 0.00 -21.05 -4.08
N GLY A 30 -0.32 -22.31 -3.78
CA GLY A 30 0.53 -23.46 -4.04
C GLY A 30 0.06 -24.34 -5.21
N ALA A 31 0.79 -24.26 -6.33
CA ALA A 31 0.92 -25.19 -7.47
C ALA A 31 -0.34 -25.67 -8.25
N GLU A 32 -0.12 -25.95 -9.54
CA GLU A 32 -1.06 -26.17 -10.65
C GLU A 32 -2.04 -27.35 -10.54
N GLU A 33 -2.27 -27.96 -9.39
CA GLU A 33 -3.22 -29.09 -9.28
C GLU A 33 -4.05 -29.00 -7.99
N GLU A 34 -5.34 -28.73 -8.18
CA GLU A 34 -6.50 -29.16 -7.38
C GLU A 34 -6.48 -29.05 -5.84
N SER A 35 -5.50 -28.39 -5.21
CA SER A 35 -5.59 -28.04 -3.80
C SER A 35 -6.37 -26.74 -3.66
N SER A 36 -7.43 -26.76 -2.85
CA SER A 36 -8.28 -25.61 -2.58
C SER A 36 -7.43 -24.39 -2.22
N ALA A 37 -7.64 -23.28 -2.93
CA ALA A 37 -7.03 -21.98 -2.63
C ALA A 37 -7.63 -21.42 -1.32
N ASP A 38 -7.37 -22.12 -0.22
CA ASP A 38 -7.88 -21.78 1.09
C ASP A 38 -7.20 -20.50 1.56
N GLN A 39 -8.02 -19.53 1.96
CA GLN A 39 -7.54 -18.29 2.55
C GLN A 39 -7.36 -18.54 4.05
N ILE A 40 -6.18 -18.20 4.55
CA ILE A 40 -5.85 -18.33 5.97
C ILE A 40 -6.09 -16.98 6.60
N PHE A 41 -7.11 -16.92 7.45
CA PHE A 41 -7.43 -15.77 8.29
C PHE A 41 -6.82 -15.98 9.67
N TYR A 42 -6.17 -14.94 10.19
CA TYR A 42 -5.65 -14.95 11.55
C TYR A 42 -5.61 -13.53 12.12
N THR A 43 -5.59 -13.43 13.44
CA THR A 43 -5.54 -12.17 14.18
C THR A 43 -4.29 -12.14 15.06
N LEU A 44 -3.86 -10.95 15.47
CA LEU A 44 -2.75 -10.82 16.41
C LEU A 44 -3.11 -11.21 17.84
N HIS A 45 -4.39 -11.11 18.20
CA HIS A 45 -4.87 -11.46 19.53
C HIS A 45 -4.75 -12.97 19.77
N GLU A 46 -4.97 -13.76 18.71
CA GLU A 46 -4.86 -15.21 18.76
C GLU A 46 -4.01 -15.74 17.60
N PRO A 47 -2.68 -15.53 17.62
CA PRO A 47 -1.81 -15.87 16.50
C PRO A 47 -1.72 -17.39 16.26
N LEU A 48 -2.09 -18.19 17.28
CA LEU A 48 -2.16 -19.64 17.19
C LEU A 48 -3.47 -20.14 16.56
N THR A 49 -4.51 -19.31 16.57
CA THR A 49 -5.81 -19.65 15.99
C THR A 49 -5.82 -19.24 14.52
N LYS A 50 -5.88 -20.24 13.64
CA LYS A 50 -5.96 -20.04 12.19
C LYS A 50 -7.33 -20.48 11.71
N TYR A 51 -8.00 -19.60 10.99
CA TYR A 51 -9.28 -19.89 10.37
C TYR A 51 -9.06 -20.10 8.88
N GLN A 52 -9.39 -21.30 8.38
CA GLN A 52 -9.45 -21.55 6.95
C GLN A 52 -10.87 -21.26 6.48
N CYS A 53 -11.00 -20.30 5.57
CA CYS A 53 -12.28 -19.95 4.98
C CYS A 53 -12.11 -19.78 3.47
N GLN A 54 -13.20 -19.99 2.73
CA GLN A 54 -13.27 -19.69 1.32
C GLN A 54 -14.30 -18.57 1.13
N ILE A 55 -13.82 -17.35 0.90
CA ILE A 55 -14.67 -16.27 0.43
C ILE A 55 -14.74 -16.37 -1.09
N PRO A 56 -15.93 -16.64 -1.68
CA PRO A 56 -16.08 -16.85 -3.13
C PRO A 56 -15.50 -15.71 -3.98
N GLU A 57 -15.64 -14.48 -3.52
CA GLU A 57 -15.15 -13.28 -4.18
C GLU A 57 -13.62 -13.18 -4.19
N LEU A 58 -12.93 -13.86 -3.27
CA LEU A 58 -11.47 -13.88 -3.19
C LEU A 58 -10.85 -15.11 -3.89
N LEU A 59 -11.66 -16.09 -4.31
CA LEU A 59 -11.15 -17.28 -5.00
C LEU A 59 -10.46 -16.91 -6.32
N GLY A 60 -9.21 -17.36 -6.47
CA GLY A 60 -8.39 -17.10 -7.66
C GLY A 60 -7.95 -15.63 -7.83
N ARG A 61 -8.17 -14.78 -6.83
CA ARG A 61 -7.86 -13.35 -6.88
C ARG A 61 -6.86 -12.96 -5.79
N ARG A 62 -5.91 -12.10 -6.13
CA ARG A 62 -4.98 -11.45 -5.21
C ARG A 62 -5.55 -10.15 -4.68
N ILE A 63 -5.39 -9.91 -3.38
CA ILE A 63 -5.70 -8.61 -2.78
C ILE A 63 -4.54 -7.65 -3.04
N ARG A 64 -4.83 -6.46 -3.59
CA ARG A 64 -3.84 -5.46 -4.02
C ARG A 64 -3.86 -4.19 -3.17
N GLY A 65 -4.92 -3.98 -2.39
CA GLY A 65 -5.04 -2.83 -1.50
C GLY A 65 -6.46 -2.63 -1.01
N TYR A 66 -6.63 -1.71 -0.06
CA TYR A 66 -7.93 -1.34 0.51
C TYR A 66 -8.05 0.17 0.62
N TYR A 67 -9.09 0.70 0.00
CA TYR A 67 -9.30 2.14 -0.12
C TYR A 67 -10.79 2.44 -0.06
N HIS A 68 -11.18 3.41 0.75
CA HIS A 68 -12.56 3.91 0.82
C HIS A 68 -13.61 2.82 1.10
N GLY A 69 -13.27 1.77 1.85
CA GLY A 69 -14.18 0.64 2.10
C GLY A 69 -14.18 -0.46 1.03
N TRP A 70 -13.34 -0.34 0.00
CA TRP A 70 -13.27 -1.27 -1.12
C TRP A 70 -11.90 -1.96 -1.19
N ILE A 71 -11.92 -3.25 -1.47
CA ILE A 71 -10.74 -4.07 -1.71
C ILE A 71 -10.46 -4.09 -3.22
N ILE A 72 -9.23 -3.76 -3.60
CA ILE A 72 -8.75 -3.88 -4.98
C ILE A 72 -8.26 -5.32 -5.17
N LEU A 73 -8.80 -6.00 -6.18
CA LEU A 73 -8.48 -7.38 -6.51
C LEU A 73 -7.90 -7.48 -7.93
N SER A 74 -6.91 -8.35 -8.11
CA SER A 74 -6.44 -8.77 -9.43
C SER A 74 -6.49 -10.28 -9.57
N ASP A 75 -6.67 -10.82 -10.77
CA ASP A 75 -6.62 -12.25 -11.01
C ASP A 75 -5.18 -12.80 -10.98
N LEU A 76 -5.07 -14.09 -10.69
CA LEU A 76 -3.83 -14.85 -10.74
C LEU A 76 -3.77 -15.73 -12.00
N PRO A 77 -2.57 -16.03 -12.50
CA PRO A 77 -1.26 -15.50 -12.11
C PRO A 77 -0.87 -14.21 -12.86
N LYS A 78 -1.70 -13.79 -13.82
CA LYS A 78 -1.33 -12.75 -14.78
C LYS A 78 -1.72 -11.34 -14.32
N SER A 79 -2.80 -11.14 -13.55
CA SER A 79 -3.33 -9.80 -13.20
C SER A 79 -3.83 -9.03 -14.44
N VAL A 80 -4.53 -9.74 -15.31
CA VAL A 80 -5.26 -9.19 -16.47
C VAL A 80 -6.62 -8.67 -16.05
N MET A 81 -7.32 -9.41 -15.19
CA MET A 81 -8.64 -9.03 -14.70
C MET A 81 -8.50 -8.33 -13.36
N TRP A 82 -9.06 -7.12 -13.28
CA TRP A 82 -9.10 -6.33 -12.05
C TRP A 82 -10.55 -6.15 -11.62
N SER A 83 -10.75 -6.02 -10.31
CA SER A 83 -12.07 -5.70 -9.75
C SER A 83 -11.95 -4.94 -8.44
N LEU A 84 -13.02 -4.23 -8.08
CA LEU A 84 -13.24 -3.75 -6.72
C LEU A 84 -14.31 -4.61 -6.06
N TRP A 85 -14.08 -4.98 -4.81
CA TRP A 85 -15.05 -5.70 -4.00
C TRP A 85 -15.30 -4.94 -2.69
N ASN A 86 -16.57 -4.75 -2.36
CA ASN A 86 -16.98 -4.21 -1.08
C ASN A 86 -17.36 -5.39 -0.16
N PRO A 87 -16.60 -5.66 0.92
CA PRO A 87 -16.86 -6.79 1.79
C PRO A 87 -18.12 -6.67 2.64
N PHE A 88 -18.69 -5.46 2.79
CA PHE A 88 -19.90 -5.23 3.58
C PHE A 88 -21.18 -5.42 2.77
N THR A 89 -21.16 -5.04 1.50
CA THR A 89 -22.33 -5.12 0.61
C THR A 89 -22.24 -6.31 -0.35
N SER A 90 -21.11 -7.01 -0.37
CA SER A 90 -20.74 -8.02 -1.37
C SER A 90 -20.85 -7.53 -2.82
N THR A 91 -20.84 -6.21 -3.05
CA THR A 91 -20.92 -5.65 -4.40
C THR A 91 -19.56 -5.71 -5.07
N MET A 92 -19.54 -6.11 -6.34
CA MET A 92 -18.33 -6.20 -7.15
C MET A 92 -18.41 -5.29 -8.37
N ILE A 93 -17.33 -4.57 -8.65
CA ILE A 93 -17.14 -3.76 -9.85
C ILE A 93 -16.01 -4.39 -10.66
N ASN A 94 -16.35 -4.97 -11.80
CA ASN A 94 -15.36 -5.59 -12.70
C ASN A 94 -14.86 -4.58 -13.73
N PHE A 95 -13.54 -4.55 -13.92
CA PHE A 95 -12.91 -3.73 -14.96
C PHE A 95 -12.77 -4.52 -16.26
N PRO A 96 -12.67 -3.85 -17.43
CA PRO A 96 -12.27 -4.54 -18.65
C PRO A 96 -10.87 -5.14 -18.50
N PRO A 97 -10.50 -6.16 -19.30
CA PRO A 97 -9.17 -6.74 -19.29
C PRO A 97 -8.08 -5.67 -19.46
N LEU A 98 -7.08 -5.70 -18.59
CA LEU A 98 -5.90 -4.86 -18.72
C LEU A 98 -4.92 -5.52 -19.70
N ILE A 99 -4.82 -4.94 -20.90
CA ILE A 99 -3.87 -5.37 -21.94
C ILE A 99 -2.79 -4.30 -22.06
N VAL A 100 -1.59 -4.65 -21.62
CA VAL A 100 -0.42 -3.78 -21.69
C VAL A 100 0.32 -4.03 -23.00
N GLN A 101 0.69 -2.98 -23.73
CA GLN A 101 1.26 -3.11 -25.09
C GLN A 101 2.67 -3.69 -25.12
N ASP A 102 3.50 -3.38 -24.12
CA ASP A 102 4.95 -3.66 -24.15
C ASP A 102 5.44 -4.61 -23.04
N GLY A 103 4.53 -5.28 -22.31
CA GLY A 103 4.93 -6.09 -21.17
C GLY A 103 3.87 -7.08 -20.72
N ASP A 104 4.29 -8.09 -19.95
CA ASP A 104 3.38 -8.97 -19.23
C ASP A 104 2.67 -8.17 -18.14
N SER A 105 1.43 -8.51 -17.84
CA SER A 105 0.63 -8.01 -16.72
C SER A 105 1.30 -8.19 -15.33
N LYS A 106 2.36 -9.01 -15.25
CA LYS A 106 3.32 -9.04 -14.12
C LYS A 106 4.10 -7.74 -13.90
N SER A 107 4.01 -6.78 -14.82
CA SER A 107 4.66 -5.46 -14.75
C SER A 107 3.89 -4.45 -13.89
N ILE A 108 2.79 -4.81 -13.23
CA ILE A 108 2.05 -3.89 -12.34
C ILE A 108 2.61 -3.95 -10.91
N GLY A 109 3.17 -2.82 -10.46
CA GLY A 109 3.77 -2.66 -9.14
C GLY A 109 2.72 -2.46 -8.06
N GLU A 110 2.24 -1.22 -7.90
CA GLU A 110 1.32 -0.83 -6.83
C GLU A 110 0.00 -0.31 -7.39
N CYS A 111 -1.00 -0.21 -6.51
CA CYS A 111 -2.29 0.38 -6.85
C CYS A 111 -2.85 1.27 -5.75
N CYS A 112 -3.62 2.27 -6.16
CA CYS A 112 -4.37 3.15 -5.29
C CYS A 112 -5.70 3.53 -5.96
N LEU A 113 -6.74 3.67 -5.15
CA LEU A 113 -8.01 4.23 -5.59
C LEU A 113 -8.06 5.69 -5.12
N SER A 114 -8.18 6.64 -6.04
CA SER A 114 -8.05 8.06 -5.72
C SER A 114 -9.22 8.64 -4.92
N ALA A 115 -10.41 8.05 -5.06
CA ALA A 115 -11.65 8.48 -4.40
C ALA A 115 -12.62 7.29 -4.33
N PRO A 116 -13.66 7.33 -3.48
CA PRO A 116 -14.69 6.28 -3.41
C PRO A 116 -15.30 5.95 -4.80
N PRO A 117 -15.69 4.70 -5.10
CA PRO A 117 -16.18 4.31 -6.43
C PRO A 117 -17.42 5.04 -6.96
N ASP A 118 -18.22 5.60 -6.05
CA ASP A 118 -19.37 6.44 -6.33
C ASP A 118 -19.00 7.89 -6.68
N ASP A 119 -17.75 8.31 -6.43
CA ASP A 119 -17.27 9.63 -6.82
C ASP A 119 -17.03 9.71 -8.36
N PRO A 120 -17.53 10.76 -9.05
CA PRO A 120 -17.37 10.93 -10.49
C PRO A 120 -15.92 11.17 -10.97
N SER A 121 -15.03 11.54 -10.05
CA SER A 121 -13.59 11.74 -10.24
C SER A 121 -12.74 10.53 -9.82
N SER A 122 -13.37 9.44 -9.37
CA SER A 122 -12.66 8.24 -8.94
C SER A 122 -11.89 7.56 -10.08
N VAL A 123 -10.60 7.36 -9.84
CA VAL A 123 -9.64 6.71 -10.73
C VAL A 123 -8.95 5.60 -9.97
N LEU A 124 -8.97 4.38 -10.52
CA LEU A 124 -8.06 3.32 -10.13
C LEU A 124 -6.72 3.58 -10.81
N LEU A 125 -5.68 3.84 -10.02
CA LEU A 125 -4.34 4.16 -10.46
C LEU A 125 -3.40 2.99 -10.16
N LEU A 126 -2.62 2.58 -11.16
CA LEU A 126 -1.63 1.50 -11.08
C LEU A 126 -0.26 2.05 -11.49
N THR A 127 0.82 1.60 -10.83
CA THR A 127 2.20 1.86 -11.29
C THR A 127 2.73 0.70 -12.13
N ARG A 128 3.57 1.05 -13.11
CA ARG A 128 4.40 0.09 -13.83
C ARG A 128 5.70 -0.13 -13.05
N ALA A 129 6.06 -1.40 -12.84
CA ALA A 129 7.29 -1.82 -12.16
C ALA A 129 8.52 -1.80 -13.08
N ASP A 130 8.30 -1.83 -14.40
CA ASP A 130 9.32 -1.92 -15.43
C ASP A 130 9.62 -0.58 -16.13
N LYS A 131 8.69 0.39 -16.06
CA LYS A 131 8.89 1.74 -16.59
C LYS A 131 8.16 2.81 -15.77
N PRO A 132 8.63 4.08 -15.80
CA PRO A 132 8.00 5.21 -15.10
C PRO A 132 6.70 5.67 -15.78
N SER A 133 5.67 4.83 -15.71
CA SER A 133 4.34 5.06 -16.24
C SER A 133 3.26 4.70 -15.23
N PHE A 134 2.16 5.45 -15.29
CA PHE A 134 0.90 5.07 -14.67
C PHE A 134 0.03 4.35 -15.68
N VAL A 135 -0.70 3.34 -15.22
CA VAL A 135 -1.84 2.75 -15.93
C VAL A 135 -3.06 3.02 -15.07
N PHE A 136 -4.12 3.59 -15.64
CA PHE A 136 -5.29 3.94 -14.84
C PHE A 136 -6.61 3.74 -15.56
N PHE A 137 -7.66 3.62 -14.76
CA PHE A 137 -9.03 3.46 -15.21
C PHE A 137 -9.95 4.41 -14.46
N ARG A 138 -10.73 5.19 -15.20
CA ARG A 138 -11.77 6.06 -14.63
C ARG A 138 -13.05 5.26 -14.42
N LEU A 139 -13.55 5.19 -13.20
CA LEU A 139 -14.68 4.32 -12.84
C LEU A 139 -16.00 4.78 -13.46
N LYS A 140 -16.25 6.09 -13.50
CA LYS A 140 -17.46 6.67 -14.10
C LYS A 140 -17.16 7.38 -15.41
N GLY A 141 -17.94 7.11 -16.45
CA GLY A 141 -17.80 7.78 -17.74
C GLY A 141 -18.75 7.23 -18.80
N LYS A 142 -18.88 7.94 -19.93
CA LYS A 142 -19.66 7.43 -21.08
C LYS A 142 -19.04 6.12 -21.56
N ARG A 143 -19.84 5.07 -21.84
CA ARG A 143 -19.38 3.72 -22.22
C ARG A 143 -18.22 3.68 -23.24
N LYS A 144 -18.22 4.58 -24.24
CA LYS A 144 -17.14 4.68 -25.25
C LYS A 144 -15.77 5.15 -24.71
N LYS A 145 -15.68 5.56 -23.45
CA LYS A 145 -14.49 6.14 -22.80
C LYS A 145 -13.93 5.28 -21.66
N LEU A 146 -14.60 4.17 -21.33
CA LEU A 146 -14.17 3.25 -20.28
C LEU A 146 -13.10 2.30 -20.84
N ARG A 147 -11.84 2.74 -20.80
CA ARG A 147 -10.67 1.96 -21.19
C ARG A 147 -9.50 2.27 -20.27
N TRP A 148 -8.57 1.35 -20.18
CA TRP A 148 -7.27 1.60 -19.57
C TRP A 148 -6.51 2.65 -20.37
N ILE A 149 -5.87 3.56 -19.65
CA ILE A 149 -5.01 4.59 -20.22
C ILE A 149 -3.64 4.46 -19.56
N GLU A 150 -2.60 4.41 -20.37
CA GLU A 150 -1.22 4.47 -19.90
C GLU A 150 -0.65 5.88 -20.16
N MET A 151 0.05 6.42 -19.17
CA MET A 151 0.68 7.73 -19.24
C MET A 151 2.06 7.67 -18.59
N SER A 152 3.09 8.09 -19.32
CA SER A 152 4.43 8.23 -18.75
C SER A 152 4.51 9.44 -17.82
N TYR A 153 5.14 9.25 -16.66
CA TYR A 153 5.50 10.32 -15.75
C TYR A 153 7.00 10.63 -15.72
N ALA A 154 7.81 9.94 -16.54
CA ALA A 154 9.27 10.04 -16.55
C ALA A 154 9.78 11.49 -16.59
N ASN A 155 9.29 12.28 -17.55
CA ASN A 155 9.71 13.67 -17.71
C ASN A 155 9.26 14.54 -16.53
N GLN A 156 8.06 14.32 -15.98
CA GLN A 156 7.59 15.07 -14.81
C GLN A 156 8.45 14.75 -13.59
N LEU A 157 8.76 13.47 -13.38
CA LEU A 157 9.56 13.06 -12.24
C LEU A 157 11.01 13.49 -12.37
N LYS A 158 11.62 13.40 -13.56
CA LYS A 158 12.95 13.96 -13.84
C LYS A 158 13.02 15.45 -13.52
N ARG A 159 11.98 16.22 -13.87
CA ARG A 159 11.88 17.64 -13.53
C ARG A 159 11.79 17.88 -12.02
N ILE A 160 11.40 16.90 -11.22
CA ILE A 160 11.35 17.03 -9.76
C ILE A 160 12.65 16.52 -9.12
N THR A 161 13.16 15.38 -9.55
CA THR A 161 14.28 14.68 -8.91
C THR A 161 15.64 15.06 -9.51
N GLY A 162 15.67 15.59 -10.74
CA GLY A 162 16.87 15.78 -11.54
C GLY A 162 17.48 14.50 -12.09
N VAL A 163 16.80 13.36 -11.94
CA VAL A 163 17.32 12.02 -12.27
C VAL A 163 16.34 11.26 -13.16
N ASP A 164 16.84 10.67 -14.24
CA ASP A 164 16.09 9.78 -15.13
C ASP A 164 15.91 8.38 -14.52
N GLY A 165 14.86 7.67 -14.96
CA GLY A 165 14.65 6.27 -14.58
C GLY A 165 14.22 6.06 -13.12
N VAL A 166 13.85 7.13 -12.41
CA VAL A 166 13.29 7.03 -11.06
C VAL A 166 11.85 6.54 -11.13
N PHE A 167 11.45 5.73 -10.14
CA PHE A 167 10.08 5.20 -10.02
C PHE A 167 9.34 5.86 -8.86
N ILE A 168 8.01 5.79 -8.95
CA ILE A 168 7.11 6.11 -7.85
C ILE A 168 6.60 4.82 -7.22
N TYR A 169 6.56 4.81 -5.89
CA TYR A 169 6.11 3.69 -5.06
C TYR A 169 5.43 4.22 -3.78
N ASN A 170 4.92 3.34 -2.92
CA ASN A 170 4.03 3.61 -1.80
C ASN A 170 2.89 4.61 -2.11
N LEU A 171 2.08 4.32 -3.13
CA LEU A 171 0.87 5.10 -3.41
C LEU A 171 -0.09 5.06 -2.21
N THR A 172 -0.60 6.21 -1.80
CA THR A 172 -1.58 6.31 -0.72
C THR A 172 -2.57 7.47 -0.94
N CYS A 173 -3.76 7.37 -0.33
CA CYS A 173 -4.77 8.42 -0.38
C CYS A 173 -4.85 9.10 1.00
N CYS A 174 -4.72 10.42 1.02
CA CYS A 174 -4.80 11.24 2.22
C CYS A 174 -5.48 12.58 1.86
N ASN A 175 -6.38 13.06 2.72
CA ASN A 175 -7.03 14.36 2.55
C ASN A 175 -7.64 14.59 1.14
N GLY A 176 -8.25 13.54 0.57
CA GLY A 176 -8.85 13.58 -0.77
C GLY A 176 -7.85 13.70 -1.93
N LYS A 177 -6.56 13.48 -1.68
CA LYS A 177 -5.48 13.54 -2.67
C LYS A 177 -4.65 12.26 -2.63
N VAL A 178 -3.90 12.03 -3.71
CA VAL A 178 -2.99 10.89 -3.81
C VAL A 178 -1.55 11.38 -3.58
N TYR A 179 -0.82 10.62 -2.77
CA TYR A 179 0.59 10.85 -2.48
C TYR A 179 1.39 9.59 -2.74
N ALA A 180 2.69 9.77 -2.96
CA ALA A 180 3.60 8.67 -3.23
C ALA A 180 5.04 9.05 -2.84
N LEU A 181 5.89 8.04 -2.74
CA LEU A 181 7.33 8.20 -2.63
C LEU A 181 7.99 8.08 -4.00
N SER A 182 9.07 8.82 -4.20
CA SER A 182 9.99 8.59 -5.31
C SER A 182 11.16 7.73 -4.85
N GLY A 183 11.84 7.04 -5.77
CA GLY A 183 13.09 6.31 -5.50
C GLY A 183 14.27 7.15 -4.98
N MET A 184 14.05 8.44 -4.71
CA MET A 184 15.01 9.38 -4.14
C MET A 184 14.47 10.01 -2.84
N ASP A 185 13.49 9.35 -2.20
CA ASP A 185 12.89 9.72 -0.90
C ASP A 185 12.17 11.08 -0.88
N TYR A 186 11.78 11.61 -2.05
CA TYR A 186 10.83 12.70 -2.13
C TYR A 186 9.39 12.22 -1.92
N VAL A 187 8.59 13.03 -1.24
CA VAL A 187 7.14 12.89 -1.16
C VAL A 187 6.51 13.67 -2.31
N ILE A 188 5.80 12.96 -3.17
CA ILE A 188 5.19 13.47 -4.39
C ILE A 188 3.67 13.46 -4.23
N GLN A 189 3.04 14.62 -4.37
CA GLN A 189 1.60 14.71 -4.54
C GLN A 189 1.24 14.48 -6.01
N LEU A 190 0.24 13.62 -6.24
CA LEU A 190 -0.37 13.40 -7.54
C LEU A 190 -1.65 14.24 -7.62
N ASP A 191 -1.58 15.32 -8.38
CA ASP A 191 -2.75 16.16 -8.68
C ASP A 191 -3.51 15.55 -9.86
N ILE A 192 -4.60 14.84 -9.54
CA ILE A 192 -5.43 14.11 -10.49
C ILE A 192 -6.66 14.96 -10.82
N LEU A 193 -6.67 15.54 -12.02
CA LEU A 193 -7.80 16.31 -12.53
C LEU A 193 -8.61 15.48 -13.53
N VAL A 194 -9.83 15.14 -13.14
CA VAL A 194 -10.77 14.42 -14.01
C VAL A 194 -11.71 15.39 -14.70
N LYS A 195 -11.58 15.53 -16.02
CA LYS A 195 -12.51 16.29 -16.88
C LYS A 195 -13.39 15.34 -17.69
N ASP A 196 -14.39 15.88 -18.38
CA ASP A 196 -15.32 15.08 -19.20
C ASP A 196 -14.64 14.22 -20.28
N ARG A 197 -13.47 14.64 -20.79
CA ARG A 197 -12.77 13.99 -21.91
C ARG A 197 -11.41 13.40 -21.56
N GLU A 198 -10.83 13.78 -20.42
CA GLU A 198 -9.44 13.46 -20.09
C GLU A 198 -9.26 13.33 -18.58
N VAL A 199 -8.28 12.52 -18.19
CA VAL A 199 -7.71 12.52 -16.84
C VAL A 199 -6.30 13.06 -16.99
N LEU A 200 -5.99 14.11 -16.25
CA LEU A 200 -4.66 14.72 -16.24
C LEU A 200 -4.03 14.48 -14.88
N ILE A 201 -2.84 13.90 -14.87
CA ILE A 201 -2.09 13.60 -13.65
C ILE A 201 -0.82 14.45 -13.67
N LYS A 202 -0.71 15.37 -12.70
CA LYS A 202 0.48 16.20 -12.49
C LYS A 202 1.21 15.75 -11.23
N LEU A 203 2.52 15.63 -11.32
CA LEU A 203 3.38 15.41 -10.16
C LEU A 203 3.79 16.75 -9.55
N LEU A 204 3.63 16.88 -8.24
CA LEU A 204 4.05 18.05 -7.47
C LEU A 204 4.90 17.58 -6.30
N LEU A 205 6.06 18.21 -6.11
CA LEU A 205 6.89 17.95 -4.94
C LEU A 205 6.21 18.52 -3.69
N LEU A 206 6.00 17.68 -2.68
CA LEU A 206 5.55 18.12 -1.36
C LEU A 206 6.75 18.45 -0.46
N GLY A 207 7.83 17.68 -0.58
CA GLY A 207 9.04 17.82 0.22
C GLY A 207 9.83 16.53 0.28
N PHE A 208 10.77 16.47 1.21
CA PHE A 208 11.50 15.24 1.54
C PHE A 208 10.79 14.42 2.61
N THR A 209 11.05 13.12 2.61
CA THR A 209 10.79 12.29 3.79
C THR A 209 11.61 12.79 4.98
N PRO A 210 11.11 12.61 6.21
CA PRO A 210 11.87 12.91 7.41
C PRO A 210 13.07 11.96 7.53
N PHE A 211 14.14 12.42 8.16
CA PHE A 211 15.27 11.57 8.52
C PHE A 211 15.28 11.34 10.04
N PRO A 212 15.51 10.11 10.50
CA PRO A 212 15.71 9.86 11.92
C PRO A 212 17.00 10.52 12.39
N SER A 213 16.98 11.08 13.60
CA SER A 213 18.14 11.78 14.19
C SER A 213 19.34 10.86 14.47
N TRP A 214 19.11 9.56 14.55
CA TRP A 214 20.16 8.55 14.71
C TRP A 214 19.85 7.38 13.80
N ASN A 215 20.80 6.98 12.93
CA ASN A 215 20.67 5.73 12.21
C ASN A 215 21.98 4.94 12.23
N ARG A 216 21.94 3.70 12.76
CA ARG A 216 23.02 2.70 12.63
C ARG A 216 22.69 1.63 11.57
N CYS A 217 21.55 1.75 10.89
CA CYS A 217 21.08 0.78 9.91
C CYS A 217 21.73 1.04 8.55
N HIS A 218 22.01 -0.03 7.81
CA HIS A 218 22.54 0.03 6.45
C HIS A 218 21.43 0.06 5.40
N GLU A 219 20.27 -0.50 5.74
CA GLU A 219 19.12 -0.62 4.85
C GLU A 219 17.90 0.05 5.50
N LEU A 220 17.25 0.94 4.74
CA LEU A 220 16.05 1.65 5.16
C LEU A 220 14.94 1.41 4.15
N HIS A 221 13.77 1.04 4.65
CA HIS A 221 12.55 0.97 3.86
C HIS A 221 11.60 2.06 4.31
N TYR A 222 11.19 2.90 3.36
CA TYR A 222 10.23 3.97 3.59
C TYR A 222 8.84 3.51 3.14
N PHE A 223 7.85 3.77 3.97
CA PHE A 223 6.45 3.54 3.67
C PHE A 223 5.66 4.82 3.90
N LEU A 224 4.72 5.07 2.99
CA LEU A 224 3.82 6.21 3.08
C LEU A 224 2.39 5.70 3.26
N LYS A 225 1.70 6.19 4.29
CA LYS A 225 0.33 5.80 4.60
C LYS A 225 -0.51 7.04 4.87
N GLY A 226 -1.65 7.15 4.19
CA GLY A 226 -2.64 8.17 4.45
C GLY A 226 -3.76 7.64 5.34
N HIS A 227 -4.19 8.46 6.29
CA HIS A 227 -5.38 8.20 7.09
C HIS A 227 -6.08 9.53 7.39
N CYS A 228 -7.34 9.66 6.94
CA CYS A 228 -8.12 10.89 7.05
C CYS A 228 -7.35 12.11 6.48
N THR A 229 -6.96 13.06 7.33
CA THR A 229 -6.20 14.27 6.98
C THR A 229 -4.71 14.15 7.28
N GLU A 230 -4.26 13.02 7.81
CA GLU A 230 -2.90 12.82 8.28
C GLU A 230 -2.14 11.90 7.32
N LEU A 231 -0.91 12.31 6.99
CA LEU A 231 0.02 11.53 6.20
C LEU A 231 1.12 11.01 7.13
N PHE A 232 1.40 9.72 7.04
CA PHE A 232 2.36 9.04 7.88
C PHE A 232 3.53 8.51 7.07
N CYS A 233 4.74 8.74 7.55
CA CYS A 233 5.96 8.14 7.02
C CYS A 233 6.50 7.14 8.06
N ILE A 234 6.54 5.87 7.68
CA ILE A 234 7.10 4.79 8.49
C ILE A 234 8.45 4.42 7.87
N ILE A 235 9.52 4.46 8.67
CA ILE A 235 10.86 4.10 8.25
C ILE A 235 11.27 2.86 9.03
N VAL A 236 11.57 1.78 8.32
CA VAL A 236 12.01 0.51 8.92
C VAL A 236 13.47 0.30 8.57
N GLY A 237 14.32 0.17 9.59
CA GLY A 237 15.77 0.05 9.46
C GLY A 237 16.29 -1.34 9.85
N PHE A 238 17.14 -1.91 8.99
CA PHE A 238 17.80 -3.18 9.22
C PHE A 238 19.33 -3.04 9.32
N TYR A 239 19.92 -3.87 10.18
CA TYR A 239 21.37 -4.08 10.25
C TYR A 239 21.60 -5.59 10.32
N GLU A 240 22.42 -6.12 9.40
CA GLU A 240 22.70 -7.56 9.29
C GLU A 240 21.41 -8.41 9.29
N GLN A 241 20.42 -8.00 8.48
CA GLN A 241 19.08 -8.63 8.36
C GLN A 241 18.23 -8.64 9.64
N THR A 242 18.66 -7.93 10.68
CA THR A 242 17.91 -7.79 11.93
C THR A 242 17.24 -6.42 11.97
N LEU A 243 15.95 -6.38 12.31
CA LEU A 243 15.23 -5.14 12.54
C LEU A 243 15.88 -4.40 13.72
N GLN A 244 16.41 -3.20 13.47
CA GLN A 244 17.10 -2.39 14.49
C GLN A 244 16.33 -1.14 14.90
N GLY A 245 15.51 -0.59 14.01
CA GLY A 245 14.81 0.65 14.27
C GLY A 245 13.56 0.77 13.44
N VAL A 246 12.52 1.34 14.06
CA VAL A 246 11.30 1.76 13.39
C VAL A 246 11.06 3.20 13.80
N TYR A 247 11.01 4.09 12.82
CA TYR A 247 10.74 5.50 13.04
C TYR A 247 9.40 5.85 12.43
N PHE A 248 8.64 6.67 13.12
CA PHE A 248 7.27 6.95 12.75
C PHE A 248 7.00 8.44 12.82
N PHE A 249 6.63 9.00 11.67
CA PHE A 249 6.43 10.43 11.52
C PHE A 249 5.04 10.72 10.98
N LYS A 250 4.50 11.86 11.41
CA LYS A 250 3.19 12.36 11.01
C LYS A 250 3.31 13.74 10.39
N LEU A 251 2.51 13.98 9.36
CA LEU A 251 2.28 15.28 8.75
C LEU A 251 0.77 15.52 8.69
N ASP A 252 0.26 16.49 9.44
CA ASP A 252 -1.15 16.88 9.38
C ASP A 252 -1.39 17.79 8.15
N MET A 253 -2.00 17.22 7.11
CA MET A 253 -2.27 17.92 5.85
C MET A 253 -3.31 19.03 5.97
N ALA A 254 -4.08 19.10 7.07
CA ALA A 254 -4.97 20.24 7.34
C ALA A 254 -4.21 21.44 7.91
N SER A 255 -3.07 21.19 8.58
CA SER A 255 -2.22 22.22 9.17
C SER A 255 -1.19 22.81 8.21
N VAL A 256 -0.85 22.08 7.14
CA VAL A 256 0.14 22.52 6.14
C VAL A 256 -0.33 23.82 5.49
N LYS A 257 0.47 24.87 5.61
CA LYS A 257 0.11 26.19 5.09
C LYS A 257 0.21 26.19 3.57
N SER A 258 -0.64 26.99 2.92
CA SER A 258 -0.56 27.15 1.45
C SER A 258 0.83 27.60 1.01
N GLU A 259 1.48 28.50 1.75
CA GLU A 259 2.84 28.95 1.45
C GLU A 259 3.85 27.80 1.41
N GLU A 260 3.75 26.83 2.32
CA GLU A 260 4.63 25.65 2.34
C GLU A 260 4.41 24.75 1.13
N LEU A 261 3.16 24.60 0.69
CA LEU A 261 2.83 23.88 -0.55
C LEU A 261 3.29 24.63 -1.80
N GLU A 262 3.28 25.97 -1.79
CA GLU A 262 3.70 26.80 -2.92
C GLU A 262 5.24 26.82 -3.11
N ARG A 263 6.02 26.64 -2.03
CA ARG A 263 7.51 26.69 -2.08
C ARG A 263 8.12 25.80 -3.15
N PHE A 264 7.54 24.62 -3.36
CA PHE A 264 8.03 23.65 -4.32
C PHE A 264 7.29 23.68 -5.65
N LYS A 265 6.23 24.51 -5.79
CA LYS A 265 5.52 24.62 -7.07
C LYS A 265 6.37 25.34 -8.09
N GLY A 266 6.48 24.72 -9.26
CA GLY A 266 7.26 25.28 -10.37
C GLY A 266 8.76 25.00 -10.29
N LEU A 267 9.22 24.27 -9.28
CA LEU A 267 10.60 23.80 -9.23
C LEU A 267 10.87 22.86 -10.42
N ASP A 268 11.96 23.13 -11.15
CA ASP A 268 12.36 22.36 -12.33
C ASP A 268 13.85 22.01 -12.27
N MET A 269 14.11 20.73 -12.00
CA MET A 269 15.40 20.08 -11.87
C MET A 269 15.84 19.40 -13.18
N SER A 270 15.19 19.64 -14.32
CA SER A 270 15.61 18.98 -15.58
C SER A 270 17.02 19.38 -16.05
N CYS A 271 17.50 20.56 -15.64
CA CYS A 271 18.78 21.14 -16.07
C CYS A 271 19.80 21.30 -14.94
N LYS A 272 19.46 20.93 -13.70
CA LYS A 272 20.31 21.05 -12.51
C LYS A 272 19.97 19.91 -11.55
N ARG A 273 20.96 19.37 -10.85
CA ARG A 273 20.70 18.38 -9.79
C ARG A 273 20.58 19.04 -8.43
N TRP A 274 19.95 18.35 -7.47
CA TRP A 274 19.84 18.86 -6.09
C TRP A 274 21.20 19.13 -5.44
N GLN A 275 22.25 18.41 -5.83
CA GLN A 275 23.63 18.68 -5.38
C GLN A 275 24.21 20.00 -5.90
N GLU A 276 23.62 20.58 -6.95
CA GLU A 276 24.04 21.83 -7.59
C GLU A 276 23.18 23.02 -7.14
N VAL A 277 22.18 22.77 -6.28
CA VAL A 277 21.37 23.82 -5.68
C VAL A 277 22.15 24.39 -4.50
N GLU A 278 22.57 25.66 -4.63
CA GLU A 278 23.37 26.36 -3.61
C GLU A 278 22.61 26.54 -2.28
N ASP A 279 21.28 26.53 -2.33
CA ASP A 279 20.42 26.66 -1.16
C ASP A 279 19.41 25.50 -1.06
N LEU A 280 19.79 24.46 -0.31
CA LEU A 280 18.92 23.34 0.05
C LEU A 280 18.06 23.63 1.30
N ALA A 281 18.08 24.86 1.84
CA ALA A 281 17.39 25.17 3.09
C ALA A 281 15.90 24.84 2.99
N ASP A 282 15.22 25.18 1.90
CA ASP A 282 13.79 24.89 1.73
C ASP A 282 13.48 23.39 1.76
N VAL A 283 14.34 22.59 1.13
CA VAL A 283 14.27 21.13 1.17
C VAL A 283 14.42 20.60 2.59
N PHE A 284 15.44 21.04 3.32
CA PHE A 284 15.63 20.62 4.72
C PHE A 284 14.52 21.15 5.64
N MET A 285 13.95 22.31 5.34
CA MET A 285 12.81 22.85 6.08
C MET A 285 11.56 22.00 5.89
N SER A 286 11.37 21.34 4.74
CA SER A 286 10.24 20.41 4.55
C SER A 286 10.29 19.22 5.51
N GLN A 287 11.49 18.79 5.94
CA GLN A 287 11.64 17.71 6.93
C GLN A 287 11.10 18.13 8.29
N LYS A 288 11.18 19.42 8.63
CA LYS A 288 10.67 19.97 9.91
C LYS A 288 9.15 20.07 9.95
N MET A 289 8.46 19.84 8.83
CA MET A 289 7.00 19.75 8.79
C MET A 289 6.51 18.45 9.44
N TRP A 290 7.36 17.42 9.50
CA TRP A 290 7.04 16.13 10.08
C TRP A 290 7.24 16.15 11.59
N GLU A 291 6.24 15.66 12.31
CA GLU A 291 6.28 15.38 13.74
C GLU A 291 6.68 13.92 13.96
N GLU A 292 7.78 13.67 14.66
CA GLU A 292 8.13 12.31 15.10
C GLU A 292 7.19 11.89 16.24
N LEU A 293 6.51 10.76 16.04
CA LEU A 293 5.56 10.23 17.01
C LEU A 293 6.23 9.20 17.92
N VAL A 294 6.04 9.39 19.22
CA VAL A 294 6.49 8.46 20.27
C VAL A 294 5.36 7.59 20.82
N ASP A 295 4.11 7.81 20.40
CA ASP A 295 2.95 7.00 20.77
C ASP A 295 1.86 7.17 19.71
N PHE A 296 1.08 6.12 19.46
CA PHE A 296 -0.01 6.13 18.48
C PHE A 296 -1.18 5.26 18.94
N LYS A 297 -1.87 5.73 19.98
CA LYS A 297 -2.85 4.96 20.76
C LYS A 297 -4.04 4.39 20.01
N GLU A 298 -4.38 4.93 18.83
CA GLU A 298 -5.70 4.69 18.22
C GLU A 298 -5.65 3.95 16.88
N ALA A 299 -4.46 3.62 16.36
CA ALA A 299 -4.41 2.83 15.14
C ALA A 299 -3.19 1.93 15.03
N ILE A 300 -3.23 1.08 14.02
CA ILE A 300 -2.27 0.04 13.74
C ILE A 300 -1.95 0.12 12.26
N PHE A 301 -0.66 0.09 11.94
CA PHE A 301 -0.20 0.09 10.56
C PHE A 301 0.37 -1.26 10.18
N PHE A 302 0.17 -1.66 8.93
CA PHE A 302 0.85 -2.80 8.32
C PHE A 302 1.72 -2.33 7.16
N VAL A 303 2.96 -2.82 7.15
CA VAL A 303 3.94 -2.61 6.08
C VAL A 303 4.48 -3.98 5.64
N ASP A 304 4.57 -4.16 4.33
CA ASP A 304 4.94 -5.44 3.70
C ASP A 304 6.22 -5.24 2.88
N ILE A 305 7.36 -5.74 3.38
CA ILE A 305 8.65 -5.61 2.70
C ILE A 305 8.78 -6.63 1.57
N ALA A 306 8.12 -7.79 1.68
CA ALA A 306 8.13 -8.82 0.64
C ALA A 306 7.53 -8.34 -0.69
N LEU A 307 6.59 -7.38 -0.64
CA LEU A 307 5.93 -6.77 -1.81
C LEU A 307 5.30 -7.78 -2.78
N ASP A 308 5.05 -9.01 -2.32
CA ASP A 308 4.44 -10.09 -3.09
C ASP A 308 2.91 -10.00 -3.12
N HIS A 309 2.33 -9.11 -2.30
CA HIS A 309 0.88 -8.89 -2.12
C HIS A 309 0.14 -10.18 -1.70
N LEU A 310 0.81 -11.10 -0.99
CA LEU A 310 0.24 -12.36 -0.51
C LEU A 310 -0.46 -12.23 0.83
N VAL A 311 -0.19 -11.14 1.55
CA VAL A 311 -0.75 -10.86 2.87
C VAL A 311 -1.49 -9.54 2.81
N TYR A 312 -2.76 -9.59 3.17
CA TYR A 312 -3.60 -8.41 3.30
C TYR A 312 -3.90 -8.15 4.77
N TYR A 313 -3.83 -6.87 5.14
CA TYR A 313 -4.21 -6.38 6.46
C TYR A 313 -5.47 -5.53 6.35
N ARG A 314 -6.49 -5.89 7.13
CA ARG A 314 -7.67 -5.06 7.35
C ARG A 314 -7.54 -4.37 8.71
N PRO A 315 -7.50 -3.03 8.77
CA PRO A 315 -7.56 -2.33 10.04
C PRO A 315 -8.93 -2.55 10.70
N ALA A 316 -8.92 -2.74 12.02
CA ALA A 316 -10.14 -2.77 12.83
C ALA A 316 -10.46 -1.40 13.40
N ILE A 317 -11.66 -1.28 13.97
CA ILE A 317 -12.17 -0.05 14.57
C ILE A 317 -11.80 0.06 16.05
N ALA A 318 -11.41 -1.04 16.72
CA ALA A 318 -11.20 -1.03 18.16
C ALA A 318 -9.88 -0.36 18.58
N SER A 319 -9.99 0.62 19.49
CA SER A 319 -8.89 1.42 20.03
C SER A 319 -7.99 0.68 21.03
N GLU A 320 -8.43 -0.46 21.56
CA GLU A 320 -7.74 -1.16 22.66
C GLU A 320 -6.41 -1.82 22.23
N LEU A 321 -6.21 -2.01 20.93
CA LEU A 321 -5.02 -2.63 20.33
C LEU A 321 -4.16 -1.65 19.53
N GLY A 322 -4.40 -0.35 19.64
CA GLY A 322 -3.61 0.66 18.95
C GLY A 322 -2.15 0.69 19.39
N GLY A 323 -1.30 1.38 18.62
CA GLY A 323 0.11 1.61 18.98
C GLY A 323 1.09 0.64 18.35
N TYR A 324 0.63 -0.21 17.41
CA TYR A 324 1.48 -1.19 16.75
C TYR A 324 1.75 -0.88 15.28
N ILE A 325 2.98 -1.14 14.86
CA ILE A 325 3.38 -1.25 13.45
C ILE A 325 3.76 -2.70 13.19
N LEU A 326 3.07 -3.31 12.25
CA LEU A 326 3.21 -4.71 11.86
C LEU A 326 4.02 -4.76 10.58
N ILE A 327 5.13 -5.48 10.61
CA ILE A 327 6.15 -5.45 9.57
C ILE A 327 6.35 -6.89 9.10
N ARG A 328 6.04 -7.17 7.84
CA ARG A 328 6.39 -8.44 7.21
C ARG A 328 7.75 -8.32 6.53
N ASP A 329 8.64 -9.27 6.83
CA ASP A 329 10.00 -9.31 6.27
C ASP A 329 10.02 -9.51 4.75
N ASP A 330 11.17 -9.27 4.15
CA ASP A 330 11.46 -9.45 2.72
C ASP A 330 11.24 -10.89 2.25
N MET A 331 11.54 -11.87 3.11
CA MET A 331 11.32 -13.29 2.86
C MET A 331 9.85 -13.70 3.01
N GLY A 332 8.99 -12.82 3.55
CA GLY A 332 7.57 -13.05 3.77
C GLY A 332 7.24 -14.12 4.81
N LYS A 333 8.18 -14.46 5.69
CA LYS A 333 8.10 -15.54 6.70
C LYS A 333 7.96 -15.04 8.13
N ILE A 334 8.44 -13.84 8.41
CA ILE A 334 8.47 -13.26 9.76
C ILE A 334 7.55 -12.03 9.78
N LEU A 335 6.73 -11.96 10.82
CA LEU A 335 5.93 -10.78 11.15
C LEU A 335 6.45 -10.18 12.47
N TYR A 336 7.09 -9.03 12.36
CA TYR A 336 7.46 -8.21 13.51
C TYR A 336 6.24 -7.39 13.96
N SER A 337 6.01 -7.33 15.27
CA SER A 337 5.08 -6.39 15.87
C SER A 337 5.87 -5.39 16.70
N TYR A 338 5.92 -4.15 16.22
CA TYR A 338 6.61 -3.05 16.89
C TYR A 338 5.61 -2.21 17.67
N HIS A 339 5.80 -2.08 18.98
CA HIS A 339 4.97 -1.20 19.82
C HIS A 339 5.66 0.16 19.97
N VAL A 340 5.05 1.19 19.40
CA VAL A 340 5.65 2.52 19.23
C VAL A 340 6.05 3.14 20.57
N LYS A 341 5.15 3.08 21.57
CA LYS A 341 5.36 3.72 22.87
C LYS A 341 6.41 3.04 23.74
N GLU A 342 6.45 1.72 23.70
CA GLU A 342 7.40 0.95 24.52
C GLU A 342 8.74 0.77 23.81
N ASN A 343 8.83 1.14 22.52
CA ASN A 343 9.96 0.87 21.65
C ASN A 343 10.38 -0.62 21.72
N SER A 344 9.37 -1.50 21.73
CA SER A 344 9.56 -2.94 21.90
C SER A 344 9.19 -3.67 20.62
N ILE A 345 9.94 -4.72 20.31
CA ILE A 345 9.73 -5.58 19.14
C ILE A 345 9.38 -6.97 19.65
N SER A 346 8.25 -7.51 19.20
CA SER A 346 7.94 -8.93 19.32
C SER A 346 7.93 -9.59 17.95
N LEU A 347 8.29 -10.87 17.93
CA LEU A 347 8.42 -11.68 16.73
C LEU A 347 7.34 -12.74 16.71
N SER A 348 6.66 -12.86 15.57
CA SER A 348 5.77 -13.97 15.31
C SER A 348 6.15 -14.63 13.98
N SER A 349 6.14 -15.96 13.97
CA SER A 349 6.27 -16.71 12.72
C SER A 349 4.98 -16.55 11.94
N MET A 350 5.06 -16.12 10.68
CA MET A 350 3.89 -16.18 9.81
C MET A 350 3.51 -17.63 9.55
N PRO A 351 2.21 -17.95 9.41
CA PRO A 351 1.78 -19.26 8.91
C PRO A 351 2.55 -19.55 7.63
N SER A 352 3.26 -20.69 7.55
CA SER A 352 3.99 -21.02 6.32
C SER A 352 2.99 -21.07 5.17
N LEU A 353 3.23 -20.25 4.15
CA LEU A 353 2.59 -20.37 2.84
C LEU A 353 3.08 -21.62 2.08
N VAL A 354 3.78 -22.53 2.75
CA VAL A 354 4.41 -23.73 2.20
C VAL A 354 3.68 -24.97 2.71
N LEU A 355 3.02 -25.62 1.73
CA LEU A 355 2.68 -27.04 1.54
C LEU A 355 2.62 -27.96 2.78
N PRO A 356 1.55 -28.75 2.95
CA PRO A 356 1.65 -29.97 3.72
C PRO A 356 2.52 -30.97 2.94
N THR A 357 3.83 -30.95 3.17
CA THR A 357 4.66 -32.12 2.87
C THR A 357 4.42 -33.18 3.94
N SER A 358 3.43 -34.02 3.70
CA SER A 358 3.51 -35.43 4.12
C SER A 358 2.50 -36.27 3.33
N ASN A 359 2.90 -36.67 2.12
CA ASN A 359 2.54 -38.00 1.66
C ASN A 359 3.25 -39.01 2.58
N VAL A 360 2.60 -39.36 3.69
CA VAL A 360 2.79 -40.69 4.28
C VAL A 360 1.54 -41.48 3.91
N ARG A 361 1.56 -42.06 2.71
CA ARG A 361 0.69 -43.20 2.42
C ARG A 361 1.30 -44.43 3.07
N LYS A 362 0.42 -45.23 3.67
CA LYS A 362 0.66 -46.56 4.21
C LYS A 362 1.36 -47.48 3.22
#